data_AF-A2DXH8-F1
#
_entry.id   AF-A2DXH8-F1
#
_cell.length_a   1.000
_cell.length_b   1.000
_cell.length_c   1.000
_cell.angle_alpha   90.00
_cell.angle_beta   90.00
_cell.angle_gamma   90.00
#
_symmetry.space_group_name_H-M   'P 1'
#
loop_
_entity.id
_entity.type
_entity.pdbx_description
1 polymer ?
#
loop_
_entity_poly.entity_id
_entity_poly.type
_entity_poly.pdbx_seq_one_letter_code
_entity_poly.pdbx_strand_id
1 'polypeptide(L)'
;MEESSDIVPAVKEINPEKRKINRSKKNANMVVAEGPKIIMDMQFGALMNDHTTKKLISQISLSYAFDKNAKESLPMIFTSMDDKWRDYINRVNGNMWSNKIIQYKDVSVVDAFPKEDLIYLTADTDNICTSLDPHKCYIIGCLIDHNSHKNITRDYAERHNLRMERLPIPEHITMDGRQVLTVNQVVEILVRYNNNKDWTETLLQVIPQRKNPRPVHPIKQSEQEKPKEKPSFCRIV
;
A
#
# COMPACT_ATOMS: atom_id res chain seq x y z
N MET A 1 -4.26 56.71 17.58
CA MET A 1 -4.02 55.54 18.43
C MET A 1 -5.22 54.65 18.25
N GLU A 2 -5.16 53.75 17.26
CA GLU A 2 -6.20 52.75 17.02
C GLU A 2 -5.74 51.44 17.70
N GLU A 3 -6.54 50.95 18.64
CA GLU A 3 -6.36 49.63 19.25
C GLU A 3 -6.79 48.54 18.26
N SER A 4 -5.81 47.80 17.74
CA SER A 4 -6.02 46.53 17.04
C SER A 4 -6.37 45.46 18.06
N SER A 5 -7.63 45.01 18.08
CA SER A 5 -8.04 43.84 18.85
C SER A 5 -7.80 42.57 18.02
N ASP A 6 -6.80 41.80 18.44
CA ASP A 6 -6.51 40.48 17.88
C ASP A 6 -7.66 39.52 18.17
N ILE A 7 -8.42 39.16 17.13
CA ILE A 7 -9.44 38.12 17.20
C ILE A 7 -8.73 36.76 17.23
N VAL A 8 -8.57 36.19 18.41
CA VAL A 8 -8.12 34.81 18.58
C VAL A 8 -9.22 33.87 18.07
N PRO A 9 -8.98 32.98 17.09
CA PRO A 9 -10.02 32.10 16.58
C PRO A 9 -10.43 31.09 17.65
N ALA A 10 -11.74 31.01 17.90
CA ALA A 10 -12.34 30.10 18.88
C ALA A 10 -11.96 28.65 18.58
N VAL A 11 -11.33 28.00 19.57
CA VAL A 11 -11.06 26.56 19.55
C VAL A 11 -12.41 25.84 19.59
N LYS A 12 -12.78 25.18 18.49
CA LYS A 12 -14.02 24.38 18.43
C LYS A 12 -13.94 23.26 19.46
N GLU A 13 -14.66 23.39 20.58
CA GLU A 13 -14.87 22.30 21.53
C GLU A 13 -15.51 21.11 20.83
N ILE A 14 -14.81 19.98 20.84
CA ILE A 14 -15.25 18.81 20.11
C ILE A 14 -16.06 17.91 21.04
N ASN A 15 -17.39 18.03 20.98
CA ASN A 15 -18.32 17.23 21.77
C ASN A 15 -18.13 15.71 21.52
N PRO A 16 -17.84 14.92 22.56
CA PRO A 16 -17.55 13.48 22.45
C PRO A 16 -18.75 12.63 22.01
N GLU A 17 -19.99 13.02 22.32
CA GLU A 17 -21.19 12.32 21.87
C GLU A 17 -21.44 12.53 20.38
N LYS A 18 -21.31 13.77 19.89
CA LYS A 18 -21.39 14.07 18.45
C LYS A 18 -20.32 13.31 17.67
N ARG A 19 -19.12 13.15 18.22
CA ARG A 19 -18.05 12.30 17.66
C ARG A 19 -18.44 10.82 17.58
N LYS A 20 -19.02 10.26 18.65
CA LYS A 20 -19.49 8.86 18.66
C LYS A 20 -20.59 8.63 17.62
N ILE A 21 -21.57 9.53 17.53
CA ILE A 21 -22.66 9.47 16.54
C ILE A 21 -22.11 9.52 15.12
N ASN A 22 -21.20 10.46 14.83
CA ASN A 22 -20.61 10.59 13.49
C ASN A 22 -19.76 9.37 13.11
N ARG A 23 -19.01 8.79 14.07
CA ARG A 23 -18.25 7.54 13.85
C ARG A 23 -19.18 6.36 13.56
N SER A 24 -20.28 6.24 14.31
CA SER A 24 -21.28 5.19 14.12
C SER A 24 -21.94 5.29 12.74
N LYS A 25 -22.38 6.49 12.33
CA LYS A 25 -22.95 6.73 10.99
C LYS A 25 -21.94 6.43 9.87
N LYS A 26 -20.68 6.81 10.06
CA LYS A 26 -19.63 6.52 9.06
C LYS A 26 -19.35 5.03 8.92
N ASN A 27 -19.28 4.29 10.02
CA ASN A 27 -19.11 2.84 10.00
C ASN A 27 -20.34 2.10 9.41
N ALA A 28 -21.54 2.69 9.53
CA ALA A 28 -22.76 2.14 8.94
C ALA A 28 -22.74 2.23 7.40
N ASN A 29 -22.30 3.36 6.85
CA ASN A 29 -22.27 3.61 5.40
C ASN A 29 -21.01 3.07 4.69
N MET A 30 -20.13 2.42 5.43
CA MET A 30 -18.89 1.87 4.89
C MET A 30 -19.17 0.64 4.02
N VAL A 31 -18.64 0.66 2.79
CA VAL A 31 -18.74 -0.44 1.82
C VAL A 31 -17.42 -1.19 1.84
N VAL A 32 -17.48 -2.48 2.15
CA VAL A 32 -16.33 -3.39 2.09
C VAL A 32 -16.44 -4.17 0.79
N ALA A 33 -15.38 -4.16 -0.02
CA ALA A 33 -15.36 -4.86 -1.30
C ALA A 33 -15.47 -6.38 -1.09
N GLU A 34 -16.21 -7.04 -1.96
CA GLU A 34 -16.06 -8.49 -2.21
C GLU A 34 -14.83 -8.70 -3.10
N GLY A 35 -13.66 -8.37 -2.55
CA GLY A 35 -12.43 -8.21 -3.30
C GLY A 35 -11.20 -8.80 -2.59
N PRO A 36 -9.99 -8.47 -3.08
CA PRO A 36 -8.76 -8.98 -2.52
C PRO A 36 -8.64 -8.59 -1.04
N LYS A 37 -7.97 -9.43 -0.26
CA LYS A 37 -7.67 -9.14 1.15
C LYS A 37 -6.23 -8.68 1.29
N ILE A 38 -5.98 -7.77 2.22
CA ILE A 38 -4.63 -7.35 2.59
C ILE A 38 -4.26 -8.07 3.88
N ILE A 39 -3.12 -8.77 3.89
CA ILE A 39 -2.56 -9.38 5.09
C ILE A 39 -1.37 -8.55 5.56
N MET A 40 -1.44 -8.12 6.81
CA MET A 40 -0.38 -7.41 7.52
C MET A 40 0.39 -8.46 8.34
N ASP A 41 1.57 -8.87 7.85
CA ASP A 41 2.40 -9.87 8.53
C ASP A 41 3.25 -9.22 9.63
N MET A 42 2.90 -9.47 10.88
CA MET A 42 3.49 -8.82 12.06
C MET A 42 4.65 -9.62 12.68
N GLN A 43 5.09 -10.72 12.08
CA GLN A 43 6.06 -11.65 12.71
C GLN A 43 7.45 -11.04 12.97
N PHE A 44 7.78 -9.92 12.33
CA PHE A 44 9.11 -9.31 12.37
C PHE A 44 9.35 -8.37 13.57
N GLY A 45 8.47 -8.41 14.59
CA GLY A 45 8.55 -7.51 15.75
C GLY A 45 9.86 -7.57 16.54
N ALA A 46 10.54 -8.73 16.54
CA ALA A 46 11.83 -8.90 17.21
C ALA A 46 12.98 -8.14 16.52
N LEU A 47 12.82 -7.77 15.24
CA LEU A 47 13.82 -7.05 14.46
C LEU A 47 13.71 -5.53 14.60
N MET A 48 12.70 -5.04 15.35
CA MET A 48 12.42 -3.63 15.53
C MET A 48 12.61 -3.21 16.97
N ASN A 49 13.22 -2.03 17.16
CA ASN A 49 13.23 -1.35 18.44
C ASN A 49 11.91 -0.59 18.65
N ASP A 50 11.69 -0.05 19.86
CA ASP A 50 10.46 0.67 20.20
C ASP A 50 10.19 1.86 19.27
N HIS A 51 11.24 2.57 18.83
CA HIS A 51 11.09 3.72 17.95
C HIS A 51 10.62 3.31 16.53
N THR A 52 11.20 2.28 15.93
CA THR A 52 10.73 1.77 14.62
C THR A 52 9.36 1.09 14.74
N THR A 53 9.10 0.41 15.85
CA THR A 53 7.78 -0.17 16.17
C THR A 53 6.70 0.91 16.22
N LYS A 54 6.93 2.03 16.92
CA LYS A 54 5.99 3.16 16.96
C LYS A 54 5.75 3.77 15.57
N LYS A 55 6.79 3.86 14.74
CA LYS A 55 6.64 4.33 13.34
C LYS A 55 5.77 3.38 12.52
N LEU A 56 5.93 2.07 12.67
CA LEU A 56 5.11 1.08 11.98
C LEU A 56 3.64 1.20 12.39
N ILE A 57 3.38 1.37 13.68
CA ILE A 57 2.02 1.54 14.22
C ILE A 57 1.36 2.82 13.69
N SER A 58 2.13 3.90 13.52
CA SER A 58 1.65 5.11 12.82
C SER A 58 1.31 4.82 11.36
N GLN A 59 2.12 4.05 10.63
CA GLN A 59 1.84 3.65 9.25
C GLN A 59 0.58 2.78 9.16
N ILE A 60 0.40 1.82 10.07
CA ILE A 60 -0.82 1.00 10.16
C ILE A 60 -2.06 1.87 10.42
N SER A 61 -1.94 2.84 11.33
CA SER A 61 -3.03 3.78 11.63
C SER A 61 -3.44 4.63 10.43
N LEU A 62 -2.45 5.09 9.65
CA LEU A 62 -2.68 5.80 8.39
C LEU A 62 -3.36 4.89 7.35
N SER A 63 -2.92 3.64 7.27
CA SER A 63 -3.49 2.62 6.37
C SER A 63 -4.98 2.40 6.63
N TYR A 64 -5.35 2.14 7.89
CA TYR A 64 -6.75 2.03 8.29
C TYR A 64 -7.53 3.33 8.06
N ALA A 65 -6.93 4.48 8.38
CA ALA A 65 -7.59 5.76 8.21
C ALA A 65 -7.87 6.08 6.73
N PHE A 66 -6.99 5.68 5.82
CA PHE A 66 -7.19 5.79 4.38
C PHE A 66 -8.29 4.84 3.90
N ASP A 67 -8.11 3.54 4.16
CA ASP A 67 -8.98 2.48 3.66
C ASP A 67 -10.44 2.63 4.11
N LYS A 68 -10.69 2.98 5.38
CA LYS A 68 -12.06 3.22 5.89
C LYS A 68 -12.79 4.39 5.22
N ASN A 69 -12.06 5.25 4.49
CA ASN A 69 -12.61 6.39 3.76
C ASN A 69 -12.61 6.17 2.24
N ALA A 70 -12.12 5.03 1.76
CA ALA A 70 -12.18 4.67 0.35
C ALA A 70 -13.62 4.46 -0.10
N LYS A 71 -13.84 4.50 -1.42
CA LYS A 71 -15.16 4.19 -2.01
C LYS A 71 -15.55 2.75 -1.69
N GLU A 72 -14.62 1.81 -1.88
CA GLU A 72 -14.70 0.44 -1.39
C GLU A 72 -13.44 0.11 -0.59
N SER A 73 -13.63 -0.28 0.67
CA SER A 73 -12.55 -0.69 1.56
C SER A 73 -12.11 -2.14 1.28
N LEU A 74 -10.84 -2.44 1.48
CA LEU A 74 -10.30 -3.80 1.41
C LEU A 74 -10.12 -4.39 2.81
N PRO A 75 -10.59 -5.62 3.10
CA PRO A 75 -10.33 -6.26 4.38
C PRO A 75 -8.82 -6.30 4.69
N MET A 76 -8.44 -5.82 5.87
CA MET A 76 -7.08 -5.84 6.40
C MET A 76 -6.98 -6.79 7.58
N ILE A 77 -6.16 -7.83 7.43
CA ILE A 77 -6.02 -8.90 8.42
C ILE A 77 -4.60 -8.89 8.97
N PHE A 78 -4.46 -8.68 10.27
CA PHE A 78 -3.18 -8.75 10.96
C PHE A 78 -2.94 -10.18 11.42
N THR A 79 -1.78 -10.75 11.07
CA THR A 79 -1.35 -12.11 11.46
C THR A 79 -0.12 -12.05 12.34
N SER A 80 0.20 -13.14 13.02
CA SER A 80 1.32 -13.22 13.96
C SER A 80 1.23 -12.20 15.09
N MET A 81 0.01 -11.93 15.56
CA MET A 81 -0.26 -10.98 16.65
C MET A 81 0.11 -11.56 18.00
N ASP A 82 0.95 -10.86 18.75
CA ASP A 82 1.28 -11.14 20.14
C ASP A 82 0.76 -10.03 21.08
N ASP A 83 0.97 -10.17 22.39
CA ASP A 83 0.51 -9.18 23.37
C ASP A 83 1.20 -7.83 23.20
N LYS A 84 2.47 -7.82 22.77
CA LYS A 84 3.21 -6.59 22.50
C LYS A 84 2.54 -5.81 21.36
N TRP A 85 2.18 -6.48 20.26
CA TRP A 85 1.47 -5.85 19.15
C TRP A 85 0.12 -5.30 19.56
N ARG A 86 -0.65 -6.07 20.35
CA ARG A 86 -1.94 -5.62 20.89
C ARG A 86 -1.79 -4.34 21.71
N ASP A 87 -0.79 -4.27 22.58
CA ASP A 87 -0.53 -3.07 23.39
C ASP A 87 -0.29 -1.83 22.52
N TYR A 88 0.54 -1.94 21.47
CA TYR A 88 0.77 -0.81 20.58
C TYR A 88 -0.48 -0.42 19.77
N ILE A 89 -1.22 -1.40 19.26
CA ILE A 89 -2.46 -1.17 18.52
C ILE A 89 -3.53 -0.51 19.42
N ASN A 90 -3.64 -0.91 20.69
CA ASN A 90 -4.56 -0.32 21.64
C ASN A 90 -4.25 1.15 21.93
N ARG A 91 -2.96 1.55 21.96
CA ARG A 91 -2.55 2.96 22.15
C ARG A 91 -3.05 3.89 21.05
N VAL A 92 -3.30 3.36 19.85
CA VAL A 92 -3.90 4.10 18.72
C VAL A 92 -5.39 3.83 18.55
N ASN A 93 -6.05 3.26 19.57
CA ASN A 93 -7.45 2.84 19.57
C ASN A 93 -7.79 1.84 18.44
N GLY A 94 -6.84 0.97 18.08
CA GLY A 94 -7.03 -0.03 17.05
C GLY A 94 -8.06 -1.10 17.39
N ASN A 95 -8.21 -1.41 18.68
CA ASN A 95 -9.33 -2.21 19.20
C ASN A 95 -10.72 -1.62 18.91
N MET A 96 -10.80 -0.33 18.58
CA MET A 96 -12.05 0.35 18.22
C MET A 96 -12.24 0.46 16.70
N TRP A 97 -11.28 0.00 15.89
CA TRP A 97 -11.42 0.00 14.44
C TRP A 97 -12.56 -0.93 14.01
N SER A 98 -13.17 -0.66 12.86
CA SER A 98 -14.33 -1.43 12.42
C SER A 98 -13.92 -2.86 12.08
N ASN A 99 -14.55 -3.82 12.76
CA ASN A 99 -14.40 -5.25 12.52
C ASN A 99 -14.89 -5.72 11.14
N LYS A 100 -15.57 -4.85 10.37
CA LYS A 100 -15.91 -5.10 8.98
C LYS A 100 -14.67 -5.05 8.06
N ILE A 101 -13.67 -4.24 8.41
CA ILE A 101 -12.41 -4.12 7.67
C ILE A 101 -11.30 -4.89 8.38
N ILE A 102 -11.24 -4.79 9.71
CA ILE A 102 -10.07 -5.22 10.48
C ILE A 102 -10.32 -6.55 11.17
N GLN A 103 -9.36 -7.47 11.03
CA GLN A 103 -9.30 -8.71 11.80
C GLN A 103 -7.89 -8.90 12.36
N TYR A 104 -7.80 -9.48 13.55
CA TYR A 104 -6.53 -9.82 14.20
C TYR A 104 -6.47 -11.33 14.40
N LYS A 105 -5.33 -11.94 14.07
CA LYS A 105 -5.04 -13.38 14.19
C LYS A 105 -3.67 -13.58 14.83
N ASP A 106 -3.60 -14.54 15.74
CA ASP A 106 -2.38 -14.81 16.54
C ASP A 106 -1.43 -15.75 15.82
N VAL A 107 -1.98 -16.55 14.91
CA VAL A 107 -1.26 -17.52 14.09
C VAL A 107 -0.58 -16.83 12.90
N SER A 108 0.43 -17.50 12.34
CA SER A 108 1.15 -17.04 11.16
C SER A 108 0.26 -16.99 9.93
N VAL A 109 0.69 -16.27 8.89
CA VAL A 109 -0.08 -16.17 7.64
C VAL A 109 -0.28 -17.52 6.95
N VAL A 110 0.72 -18.40 7.01
CA VAL A 110 0.68 -19.73 6.36
C VAL A 110 -0.20 -20.73 7.11
N ASP A 111 -0.43 -20.51 8.41
CA ASP A 111 -1.35 -21.34 9.21
C ASP A 111 -2.80 -20.82 9.14
N ALA A 112 -2.97 -19.52 8.83
CA ALA A 112 -4.26 -18.86 8.82
C ALA A 112 -5.03 -19.00 7.50
N PHE A 113 -4.35 -19.26 6.39
CA PHE A 113 -4.92 -19.21 5.04
C PHE A 113 -4.36 -20.32 4.12
N PRO A 114 -5.14 -20.78 3.12
CA PRO A 114 -4.65 -21.69 2.10
C PRO A 114 -3.50 -21.07 1.31
N LYS A 115 -2.43 -21.83 1.10
CA LYS A 115 -1.20 -21.34 0.44
C LYS A 115 -1.46 -20.78 -0.95
N GLU A 116 -2.33 -21.44 -1.72
CA GLU A 116 -2.72 -21.08 -3.07
C GLU A 116 -3.37 -19.70 -3.16
N ASP A 117 -3.93 -19.19 -2.07
CA ASP A 117 -4.57 -17.87 -2.01
C ASP A 117 -3.61 -16.75 -1.61
N LEU A 118 -2.39 -17.10 -1.20
CA LEU A 118 -1.40 -16.15 -0.70
C LEU A 118 -0.48 -15.64 -1.80
N ILE A 119 -0.37 -14.31 -1.90
CA ILE A 119 0.63 -13.61 -2.71
C ILE A 119 1.44 -12.70 -1.79
N TYR A 120 2.73 -13.00 -1.63
CA TYR A 120 3.61 -12.17 -0.82
C TYR A 120 4.18 -11.02 -1.66
N LEU A 121 3.86 -9.78 -1.28
CA LEU A 121 4.38 -8.60 -1.96
C LEU A 121 5.82 -8.32 -1.52
N THR A 122 6.75 -8.34 -2.46
CA THR A 122 8.16 -8.02 -2.24
C THR A 122 8.73 -7.32 -3.47
N ALA A 123 9.67 -6.39 -3.28
CA ALA A 123 10.37 -5.75 -4.39
C ALA A 123 11.41 -6.67 -5.04
N ASP A 124 11.83 -7.73 -4.33
CA ASP A 124 12.91 -8.63 -4.72
C ASP A 124 12.40 -9.84 -5.53
N THR A 125 11.55 -9.60 -6.54
CA THR A 125 11.05 -10.64 -7.45
C THR A 125 10.80 -10.06 -8.85
N ASP A 126 10.94 -10.90 -9.88
CA ASP A 126 10.64 -10.52 -11.27
C ASP A 126 9.15 -10.64 -11.63
N ASN A 127 8.36 -11.33 -10.81
CA ASN A 127 6.92 -11.48 -11.03
C ASN A 127 6.20 -10.16 -10.76
N ILE A 128 5.46 -9.67 -11.74
CA ILE A 128 4.78 -8.37 -11.67
C ILE A 128 3.31 -8.57 -11.26
N CYS A 129 2.86 -7.80 -10.27
CA CYS A 129 1.45 -7.69 -9.93
C CYS A 129 0.73 -6.82 -10.97
N THR A 130 0.20 -7.44 -12.03
CA THR A 130 -0.46 -6.72 -13.14
C THR A 130 -1.92 -6.39 -12.84
N SER A 131 -2.56 -7.14 -11.95
CA SER A 131 -3.93 -6.90 -11.47
C SER A 131 -4.13 -7.49 -10.08
N LEU A 132 -5.23 -7.09 -9.41
CA LEU A 132 -5.63 -7.69 -8.14
C LEU A 132 -6.74 -8.71 -8.37
N ASP A 133 -6.44 -9.97 -8.05
CA ASP A 133 -7.41 -11.07 -8.06
C ASP A 133 -8.33 -10.95 -6.82
N PRO A 134 -9.66 -10.83 -7.00
CA PRO A 134 -10.62 -10.73 -5.89
C PRO A 134 -10.58 -11.87 -4.88
N HIS A 135 -10.07 -13.04 -5.25
CA HIS A 135 -10.03 -14.22 -4.39
C HIS A 135 -8.70 -14.38 -3.64
N LYS A 136 -7.70 -13.52 -3.91
CA LYS A 136 -6.36 -13.63 -3.31
C LYS A 136 -6.16 -12.73 -2.10
N CYS A 137 -5.17 -13.09 -1.31
CA CYS A 137 -4.69 -12.37 -0.15
C CYS A 137 -3.27 -11.87 -0.41
N TYR A 138 -3.10 -10.54 -0.41
CA TYR A 138 -1.85 -9.87 -0.67
C TYR A 138 -1.15 -9.55 0.65
N ILE A 139 0.01 -10.18 0.88
CA ILE A 139 0.75 -10.09 2.14
C ILE A 139 1.76 -8.94 2.07
N ILE A 140 1.76 -8.09 3.09
CA ILE A 140 2.72 -7.02 3.30
C ILE A 140 3.49 -7.32 4.59
N GLY A 141 4.81 -7.49 4.48
CA GLY A 141 5.68 -7.61 5.65
C GLY A 141 5.70 -6.30 6.45
N CYS A 142 5.21 -6.34 7.68
CA CYS A 142 5.15 -5.16 8.55
C CYS A 142 6.48 -4.96 9.28
N LEU A 143 7.45 -4.40 8.55
CA LEU A 143 8.82 -4.18 9.01
C LEU A 143 9.30 -2.77 8.66
N ILE A 144 9.96 -2.10 9.60
CA ILE A 144 10.72 -0.88 9.37
C ILE A 144 12.16 -1.13 9.78
N ASP A 145 13.00 -1.44 8.80
CA ASP A 145 14.41 -1.78 8.98
C ASP A 145 15.36 -0.83 8.25
N HIS A 146 14.85 0.21 7.57
CA HIS A 146 15.63 1.07 6.68
C HIS A 146 16.42 0.29 5.61
N ASN A 147 15.90 -0.88 5.19
CA ASN A 147 16.54 -1.82 4.27
C ASN A 147 17.91 -2.34 4.78
N SER A 148 18.08 -2.42 6.10
CA SER A 148 19.27 -3.01 6.72
C SER A 148 19.23 -4.53 6.71
N HIS A 149 18.05 -5.13 6.62
CA HIS A 149 17.84 -6.56 6.55
C HIS A 149 17.35 -6.96 5.16
N LYS A 150 18.30 -7.21 4.26
CA LYS A 150 17.99 -7.64 2.90
C LYS A 150 17.24 -8.97 2.90
N ASN A 151 16.30 -9.10 1.97
CA ASN A 151 15.59 -10.32 1.61
C ASN A 151 14.72 -10.97 2.70
N ILE A 152 14.53 -10.40 3.89
CA ILE A 152 13.78 -11.09 4.97
C ILE A 152 12.41 -11.63 4.54
N THR A 153 11.63 -10.77 3.89
CA THR A 153 10.28 -11.11 3.43
C THR A 153 10.31 -12.08 2.25
N ARG A 154 11.29 -11.91 1.36
CA ARG A 154 11.54 -12.82 0.24
C ARG A 154 11.93 -14.21 0.73
N ASP A 155 12.92 -14.31 1.61
CA ASP A 155 13.42 -15.56 2.18
C ASP A 155 12.32 -16.28 2.96
N TYR A 156 11.42 -15.55 3.63
CA TYR A 156 10.23 -16.14 4.24
C TYR A 156 9.29 -16.73 3.17
N ALA A 157 8.94 -15.94 2.15
CA ALA A 157 8.06 -16.40 1.08
C ALA A 157 8.63 -17.61 0.32
N GLU A 158 9.94 -17.62 0.02
CA GLU A 158 10.63 -18.74 -0.62
C GLU A 158 10.60 -20.01 0.25
N ARG A 159 10.94 -19.90 1.55
CA ARG A 159 10.91 -21.03 2.48
C ARG A 159 9.54 -21.69 2.59
N HIS A 160 8.47 -20.90 2.46
CA HIS A 160 7.09 -21.37 2.52
C HIS A 160 6.48 -21.65 1.14
N ASN A 161 7.25 -21.54 0.05
CA ASN A 161 6.79 -21.71 -1.32
C ASN A 161 5.56 -20.86 -1.65
N LEU A 162 5.56 -19.61 -1.20
CA LEU A 162 4.51 -18.63 -1.50
C LEU A 162 4.77 -18.00 -2.86
N ARG A 163 3.69 -17.72 -3.59
CA ARG A 163 3.77 -16.87 -4.79
C ARG A 163 4.23 -15.49 -4.34
N MET A 164 5.22 -14.93 -5.05
CA MET A 164 5.71 -13.58 -4.82
C MET A 164 5.39 -12.70 -6.02
N GLU A 165 5.03 -11.45 -5.76
CA GLU A 165 4.87 -10.42 -6.78
C GLU A 165 5.42 -9.08 -6.29
N ARG A 166 5.91 -8.27 -7.21
CA ARG A 166 6.24 -6.86 -6.97
C ARG A 166 5.18 -5.95 -7.57
N LEU A 167 5.01 -4.76 -6.99
CA LEU A 167 4.19 -3.72 -7.60
C LEU A 167 4.79 -3.29 -8.96
N PRO A 168 3.96 -2.91 -9.94
CA PRO A 168 4.40 -2.60 -11.29
C PRO A 168 4.94 -1.17 -11.41
N ILE A 169 5.86 -0.79 -10.52
CA ILE A 169 6.37 0.59 -10.43
C ILE A 169 7.19 0.94 -11.69
N PRO A 170 8.22 0.17 -12.08
CA PRO A 170 9.04 0.47 -13.26
C PRO A 170 8.25 0.46 -14.58
N GLU A 171 7.16 -0.31 -14.65
CA GLU A 171 6.33 -0.44 -15.84
C GLU A 171 5.47 0.81 -16.08
N HIS A 172 5.09 1.52 -15.02
CA HIS A 172 4.12 2.61 -15.09
C HIS A 172 4.72 3.99 -14.84
N ILE A 173 5.72 4.10 -13.97
CA ILE A 173 6.35 5.39 -13.64
C ILE A 173 7.87 5.32 -13.52
N THR A 174 8.51 6.46 -13.79
CA THR A 174 9.89 6.75 -13.41
C THR A 174 9.90 7.71 -12.22
N MET A 175 10.92 7.65 -11.36
CA MET A 175 11.07 8.54 -10.21
C MET A 175 12.54 8.70 -9.83
N ASP A 176 12.85 9.77 -9.11
CA ASP A 176 14.19 10.04 -8.59
C ASP A 176 14.47 9.21 -7.31
N GLY A 177 15.70 8.71 -7.20
CA GLY A 177 16.16 7.94 -6.05
C GLY A 177 15.63 6.50 -5.99
N ARG A 178 15.69 5.89 -4.80
CA ARG A 178 15.32 4.48 -4.59
C ARG A 178 13.80 4.27 -4.54
N GLN A 179 13.33 3.18 -5.12
CA GLN A 179 11.92 2.74 -5.09
C GLN A 179 11.55 2.03 -3.77
N VAL A 180 11.94 2.59 -2.63
CA VAL A 180 11.52 2.10 -1.31
C VAL A 180 10.17 2.71 -0.97
N LEU A 181 9.20 1.84 -0.68
CA LEU A 181 7.86 2.19 -0.21
C LEU A 181 7.69 1.84 1.26
N THR A 182 6.89 2.64 1.96
CA THR A 182 6.46 2.32 3.33
C THR A 182 5.24 1.40 3.32
N VAL A 183 4.96 0.74 4.45
CA VAL A 183 3.80 -0.16 4.60
C VAL A 183 2.50 0.54 4.21
N ASN A 184 2.30 1.76 4.69
CA ASN A 184 1.09 2.52 4.38
C ASN A 184 0.97 2.91 2.89
N GLN A 185 2.09 3.13 2.20
CA GLN A 185 2.07 3.42 0.77
C GLN A 185 1.64 2.19 -0.03
N VAL A 186 2.12 1.00 0.34
CA VAL A 186 1.70 -0.25 -0.31
C VAL A 186 0.20 -0.48 -0.08
N VAL A 187 -0.31 -0.33 1.14
CA VAL A 187 -1.75 -0.43 1.42
C VAL A 187 -2.54 0.60 0.59
N GLU A 188 -2.12 1.86 0.58
CA GLU A 188 -2.79 2.91 -0.18
C GLU A 188 -2.83 2.60 -1.68
N ILE A 189 -1.74 2.07 -2.25
CA ILE A 189 -1.67 1.62 -3.64
C ILE A 189 -2.71 0.51 -3.91
N LEU A 190 -2.76 -0.53 -3.07
CA LEU A 190 -3.71 -1.64 -3.26
C LEU A 190 -5.16 -1.16 -3.20
N VAL A 191 -5.48 -0.31 -2.22
CA VAL A 191 -6.84 0.22 -2.05
C VAL A 191 -7.22 1.14 -3.20
N ARG A 192 -6.35 2.07 -3.62
CA ARG A 192 -6.61 2.95 -4.77
C ARG A 192 -6.78 2.16 -6.05
N TYR A 193 -5.83 1.27 -6.35
CA TYR A 193 -5.89 0.44 -7.55
C TYR A 193 -7.14 -0.43 -7.57
N ASN A 194 -7.59 -0.96 -6.43
CA ASN A 194 -8.85 -1.69 -6.40
C ASN A 194 -10.04 -0.83 -6.86
N ASN A 195 -10.05 0.45 -6.51
CA ASN A 195 -11.16 1.36 -6.77
C ASN A 195 -11.13 2.02 -8.16
N ASN A 196 -9.95 2.19 -8.77
CA ASN A 196 -9.80 2.89 -10.07
C ASN A 196 -9.27 2.00 -11.21
N LYS A 197 -8.63 0.86 -10.89
CA LYS A 197 -7.98 -0.06 -11.84
C LYS A 197 -6.94 0.60 -12.76
N ASP A 198 -6.32 1.68 -12.31
CA ASP A 198 -5.25 2.38 -13.05
C ASP A 198 -3.98 2.45 -12.20
N TRP A 199 -2.95 1.70 -12.61
CA TRP A 199 -1.65 1.68 -11.92
C TRP A 199 -0.90 2.99 -12.06
N THR A 200 -0.90 3.63 -13.23
CA THR A 200 -0.18 4.88 -13.47
C THR A 200 -0.75 5.99 -12.59
N GLU A 201 -2.07 6.18 -12.62
CA GLU A 201 -2.74 7.17 -11.80
C GLU A 201 -2.51 6.92 -10.30
N THR A 202 -2.68 5.66 -9.88
CA THR A 202 -2.48 5.25 -8.48
C THR A 202 -1.07 5.55 -8.00
N LEU A 203 -0.05 5.15 -8.77
CA LEU A 203 1.34 5.33 -8.39
C LEU A 203 1.72 6.83 -8.35
N LEU A 204 1.25 7.64 -9.31
CA LEU A 204 1.49 9.09 -9.29
C LEU A 204 0.88 9.78 -8.06
N GLN A 205 -0.26 9.29 -7.56
CA GLN A 205 -0.92 9.85 -6.37
C GLN A 205 -0.22 9.46 -5.07
N VAL A 206 0.33 8.24 -4.97
CA VAL A 206 0.90 7.72 -3.71
C VAL A 206 2.39 8.01 -3.57
N ILE A 207 3.15 8.00 -4.67
CA ILE A 207 4.58 8.27 -4.62
C ILE A 207 4.81 9.75 -4.23
N PRO A 208 5.66 10.04 -3.23
CA PRO A 208 5.87 11.41 -2.78
C PRO A 208 6.38 12.31 -3.91
N GLN A 209 5.79 13.50 -4.07
CA GLN A 209 6.16 14.48 -5.11
C GLN A 209 7.65 14.83 -5.12
N ARG A 210 8.33 14.82 -3.97
CA ARG A 210 9.78 15.03 -3.86
C ARG A 210 10.63 13.99 -4.61
N LYS A 211 10.05 12.85 -4.99
CA LYS A 211 10.69 11.84 -5.86
C LYS A 211 10.40 12.09 -7.35
N ASN A 212 9.72 13.18 -7.70
CA ASN A 212 9.43 13.57 -9.09
C ASN A 212 8.86 12.42 -9.96
N PRO A 213 7.77 11.75 -9.52
CA PRO A 213 7.21 10.63 -10.25
C PRO A 213 6.60 11.08 -11.57
N ARG A 214 6.92 10.38 -12.66
CA ARG A 214 6.50 10.71 -14.04
C ARG A 214 6.02 9.44 -14.75
N PRO A 215 4.94 9.48 -15.53
CA PRO A 215 4.52 8.33 -16.35
C PRO A 215 5.66 7.83 -17.24
N VAL A 216 5.77 6.53 -17.41
CA VAL A 216 6.58 5.96 -18.51
C VAL A 216 5.80 6.24 -19.80
N HIS A 217 6.38 7.00 -20.73
CA HIS A 217 5.80 7.09 -22.06
C HIS A 217 5.88 5.71 -22.73
N PRO A 218 4.82 5.23 -23.39
CA PRO A 218 4.93 4.00 -24.17
C PRO A 218 6.10 4.17 -25.15
N ILE A 219 7.05 3.25 -25.10
CA ILE A 219 8.07 3.12 -26.13
C ILE A 219 7.28 2.97 -27.43
N LYS A 220 7.28 3.99 -28.29
CA LYS A 220 6.89 3.78 -29.68
C LYS A 220 7.80 2.66 -30.16
N GLN A 221 7.24 1.48 -30.43
CA GLN A 221 7.97 0.44 -31.16
C GLN A 221 8.57 1.15 -32.36
N SER A 222 9.90 1.18 -32.45
CA SER A 222 10.59 1.80 -33.57
C SER A 222 10.03 1.19 -34.83
N GLU A 223 9.33 1.99 -35.63
CA GLU A 223 9.06 1.68 -37.02
C GLU A 223 10.39 1.23 -37.60
N GLN A 224 10.44 -0.02 -38.06
CA GLN A 224 11.56 -0.51 -38.85
C GLN A 224 11.79 0.50 -39.97
N GLU A 225 12.91 1.21 -39.94
CA GLU A 225 13.34 2.04 -41.05
C GLU A 225 13.36 1.15 -42.29
N LYS A 226 12.38 1.34 -43.17
CA LYS A 226 12.41 0.76 -44.51
C LYS A 226 13.70 1.22 -45.18
N PRO A 227 14.52 0.32 -45.75
CA PRO A 227 15.72 0.74 -46.46
C PRO A 227 15.33 1.67 -47.61
N LYS A 228 15.95 2.85 -47.66
CA LYS A 228 15.77 3.83 -48.74
C LYS A 228 16.20 3.20 -50.06
N GLU A 229 15.25 2.98 -50.97
CA GLU A 229 15.54 2.66 -52.36
C GLU A 229 16.35 3.79 -52.99
N LYS A 230 17.49 3.44 -53.60
CA LYS A 230 18.27 4.39 -54.41
C LYS A 230 17.54 4.61 -55.74
N PRO A 231 17.34 5.86 -56.19
CA PRO A 231 16.75 6.10 -57.50
C PRO A 231 17.71 5.64 -58.60
N SER A 232 17.24 4.70 -59.42
CA SER A 232 17.78 4.33 -60.72
C SER A 232 17.68 5.55 -61.65
N PHE A 233 18.82 6.19 -61.93
CA PHE A 233 18.93 7.13 -63.03
C PHE A 233 19.40 6.36 -64.26
N CYS A 234 18.43 6.02 -65.12
CA CYS A 234 18.66 5.71 -66.52
C CYS A 234 19.03 7.03 -67.23
N ARG A 235 20.23 7.10 -67.84
CA ARG A 235 20.59 8.16 -68.78
C ARG A 235 20.91 7.53 -70.13
N ILE A 236 20.05 7.86 -71.07
CA ILE A 236 20.17 7.71 -72.52
C ILE A 236 21.29 8.64 -73.00
N VAL A 237 22.42 8.08 -73.42
CA VAL A 237 23.02 8.11 -74.78
C VAL A 237 24.28 7.26 -74.77
#